data_AF-A0A9P7SSX2-F1
#
_entry.id   AF-A0A9P7SSX2-F1
#
_cell.length_a   1.000
_cell.length_b   1.000
_cell.length_c   1.000
_cell.angle_alpha   90.00
_cell.angle_beta   90.00
_cell.angle_gamma   90.00
#
_symmetry.space_group_name_H-M   'P 1'
#
loop_
_entity.id
_entity.type
_entity.pdbx_description
1 polymer ?
#
loop_
_entity_poly.entity_id
_entity_poly.type
_entity_poly.pdbx_seq_one_letter_code
_entity_poly.pdbx_strand_id
1 'polypeptide(L)'
;DISTRLSEIKALLESIAPDLTSINRHRYTWPLRCLEELIEALSFRHYLCHQRLITPEEAQACMPAGIELTAQDYLYGIFDLFGELMRFATVTTAQNGAMLGGPDGRNILGDIQELGCAFELLREVPTKDYRSKMEAARQSVRKVEKLGYGLVVRGSERPKGWVPDMKDDEGAVSPV
;
A
#
# COMPACT_ATOMS: atom_id res chain seq x y z
N ASP A 1 -9.87 4.24 -19.28
CA ASP A 1 -9.33 5.55 -18.90
C ASP A 1 -9.61 5.81 -17.42
N ILE A 2 -8.68 6.45 -16.69
CA ILE A 2 -8.79 6.67 -15.23
C ILE A 2 -9.93 7.64 -14.92
N SER A 3 -10.10 8.68 -15.75
CA SER A 3 -11.15 9.68 -15.55
C SER A 3 -12.55 9.06 -15.64
N THR A 4 -12.74 8.10 -16.55
CA THR A 4 -13.98 7.34 -16.69
C THR A 4 -14.27 6.52 -15.44
N ARG A 5 -13.27 5.79 -14.91
CA ARG A 5 -13.43 4.97 -13.70
C ARG A 5 -13.77 5.82 -12.47
N LEU A 6 -13.10 6.95 -12.29
CA LEU A 6 -13.42 7.88 -11.19
C LEU A 6 -14.83 8.47 -11.35
N SER A 7 -15.30 8.68 -12.57
CA SER A 7 -16.67 9.14 -12.84
C SER A 7 -17.72 8.08 -12.50
N GLU A 8 -17.44 6.81 -12.81
CA GLU A 8 -18.30 5.67 -12.43
C GLU A 8 -18.39 5.53 -10.90
N ILE A 9 -17.24 5.58 -10.22
CA ILE A 9 -17.18 5.54 -8.75
C ILE A 9 -17.95 6.71 -8.14
N LYS A 10 -17.78 7.92 -8.70
CA LYS A 10 -18.52 9.11 -8.29
C LYS A 10 -20.04 8.88 -8.39
N ALA A 11 -20.53 8.37 -9.52
CA ALA A 11 -21.96 8.12 -9.70
C ALA A 11 -22.51 7.09 -8.69
N LEU A 12 -21.76 6.04 -8.39
CA LEU A 12 -22.13 5.05 -7.37
C LEU A 12 -22.18 5.67 -5.98
N LEU A 13 -21.16 6.47 -5.61
CA LEU A 13 -21.10 7.13 -4.32
C LEU A 13 -22.17 8.22 -4.15
N GLU A 14 -22.50 8.96 -5.21
CA GLU A 14 -23.61 9.93 -5.20
C GLU A 14 -24.95 9.28 -4.89
N SER A 15 -25.18 8.04 -5.36
CA SER A 15 -26.42 7.32 -5.10
C SER A 15 -26.64 6.94 -3.63
N ILE A 16 -25.55 6.79 -2.86
CA ILE A 16 -25.58 6.43 -1.44
C ILE A 16 -25.26 7.59 -0.49
N ALA A 17 -24.75 8.72 -1.01
CA ALA A 17 -24.31 9.85 -0.20
C ALA A 17 -25.36 10.34 0.82
N PRO A 18 -26.68 10.44 0.50
CA PRO A 18 -27.69 10.86 1.47
C PRO A 18 -27.80 9.94 2.71
N ASP A 19 -27.50 8.65 2.55
CA ASP A 19 -27.56 7.66 3.63
C ASP A 19 -26.35 7.79 4.58
N LEU A 20 -25.27 8.41 4.09
CA LEU A 20 -23.98 8.51 4.76
C LEU A 20 -23.76 9.83 5.52
N THR A 21 -24.55 10.86 5.24
CA THR A 21 -24.42 12.22 5.82
C THR A 21 -24.95 12.38 7.25
N SER A 22 -25.42 11.32 7.92
CA SER A 22 -26.14 11.42 9.20
C SER A 22 -25.65 10.46 10.28
N ILE A 23 -26.33 10.46 11.44
CA ILE A 23 -26.23 9.47 12.53
C ILE A 23 -26.17 8.03 12.00
N ASN A 24 -26.71 7.74 10.81
CA ASN A 24 -26.78 6.40 10.23
C ASN A 24 -25.44 5.83 9.72
N ARG A 25 -24.35 6.60 9.60
CA ARG A 25 -23.06 6.10 9.05
C ARG A 25 -22.60 4.80 9.71
N HIS A 26 -22.74 4.69 11.04
CA HIS A 26 -22.36 3.49 11.80
C HIS A 26 -23.08 2.22 11.34
N ARG A 27 -24.31 2.33 10.79
CA ARG A 27 -25.08 1.19 10.27
C ARG A 27 -24.46 0.62 9.00
N TYR A 28 -23.75 1.45 8.23
CA TYR A 28 -23.12 1.09 6.97
C TYR A 28 -21.61 0.87 7.09
N THR A 29 -21.08 0.76 8.31
CA THR A 29 -19.63 0.59 8.57
C THR A 29 -18.99 -0.53 7.72
N TRP A 30 -19.69 -1.64 7.49
CA TRP A 30 -19.15 -2.75 6.70
C TRP A 30 -19.18 -2.48 5.19
N PRO A 31 -20.31 -2.07 4.56
CA PRO A 31 -20.31 -1.62 3.17
C PRO A 31 -19.37 -0.44 2.87
N LEU A 32 -19.16 0.45 3.84
CA LEU A 32 -18.29 1.61 3.72
C LEU A 32 -16.81 1.30 3.60
N ARG A 33 -16.39 0.03 3.76
CA ARG A 33 -15.03 -0.41 3.44
C ARG A 33 -14.64 -0.14 1.98
N CYS A 34 -15.60 0.07 1.08
CA CYS A 34 -15.31 0.54 -0.28
C CYS A 34 -14.58 1.90 -0.31
N LEU A 35 -14.72 2.72 0.75
CA LEU A 35 -13.96 3.97 0.88
C LEU A 35 -12.48 3.67 1.14
N GLU A 36 -12.15 2.61 1.89
CA GLU A 36 -10.78 2.15 2.12
C GLU A 36 -10.11 1.82 0.77
N GLU A 37 -10.82 1.08 -0.10
CA GLU A 37 -10.35 0.75 -1.46
C GLU A 37 -10.16 2.00 -2.35
N LEU A 38 -11.08 2.96 -2.26
CA LEU A 38 -10.94 4.22 -3.00
C LEU A 38 -9.71 5.01 -2.53
N ILE A 39 -9.46 5.05 -1.22
CA ILE A 39 -8.29 5.73 -0.65
C ILE A 39 -7.01 5.02 -1.06
N GLU A 40 -6.96 3.70 -1.03
CA GLU A 40 -5.83 2.93 -1.55
C GLU A 40 -5.52 3.35 -2.99
N ALA A 41 -6.54 3.36 -3.86
CA ALA A 41 -6.37 3.72 -5.28
C ALA A 41 -5.91 5.17 -5.47
N LEU A 42 -6.51 6.12 -4.75
CA LEU A 42 -6.10 7.54 -4.79
C LEU A 42 -4.67 7.72 -4.27
N SER A 43 -4.32 7.06 -3.18
CA SER A 43 -3.01 7.13 -2.55
C SER A 43 -1.93 6.52 -3.43
N PHE A 44 -2.21 5.37 -4.04
CA PHE A 44 -1.26 4.73 -4.94
C PHE A 44 -1.03 5.57 -6.19
N ARG A 45 -2.10 6.10 -6.82
CA ARG A 45 -1.97 7.04 -7.93
C ARG A 45 -1.15 8.27 -7.55
N HIS A 46 -1.43 8.86 -6.39
CA HIS A 46 -0.71 10.03 -5.90
C HIS A 46 0.78 9.72 -5.68
N TYR A 47 1.08 8.56 -5.11
CA TYR A 47 2.46 8.09 -4.95
C TYR A 47 3.17 7.91 -6.31
N LEU A 48 2.52 7.33 -7.31
CA LEU A 48 3.10 7.20 -8.66
C LEU A 48 3.41 8.55 -9.31
N CYS A 49 2.58 9.57 -9.07
CA CYS A 49 2.76 10.90 -9.65
C CYS A 49 3.74 11.79 -8.87
N HIS A 50 3.80 11.66 -7.54
CA HIS A 50 4.47 12.63 -6.68
C HIS A 50 5.52 12.01 -5.74
N GLN A 51 5.64 10.69 -5.70
CA GLN A 51 6.50 9.95 -4.76
C GLN A 51 6.33 10.42 -3.32
N ARG A 52 5.08 10.61 -2.88
CA ARG A 52 4.75 10.89 -1.48
C ARG A 52 3.35 10.40 -1.16
N LEU A 53 3.09 10.18 0.12
CA LEU A 53 1.75 9.88 0.61
C LEU A 53 0.82 11.07 0.37
N ILE A 54 -0.40 10.79 -0.08
CA ILE A 54 -1.47 11.79 -0.13
C ILE A 54 -1.90 12.14 1.29
N THR A 55 -2.07 13.41 1.61
CA THR A 55 -2.55 13.82 2.95
C THR A 55 -4.05 13.52 3.13
N PRO A 56 -4.57 13.42 4.37
CA PRO A 56 -6.00 13.29 4.61
C PRO A 56 -6.83 14.41 3.96
N GLU A 57 -6.32 15.64 3.96
CA GLU A 57 -6.98 16.80 3.35
C GLU A 57 -7.03 16.69 1.82
N GLU A 58 -5.94 16.27 1.19
CA GLU A 58 -5.88 16.02 -0.25
C GLU A 58 -6.78 14.85 -0.66
N ALA A 59 -6.83 13.79 0.16
CA ALA A 59 -7.74 12.66 -0.05
C ALA A 59 -9.20 13.11 0.07
N GLN A 60 -9.55 13.90 1.09
CA GLN A 60 -10.88 14.48 1.27
C GLN A 60 -11.27 15.39 0.09
N ALA A 61 -10.35 16.18 -0.45
CA ALA A 61 -10.61 17.02 -1.62
C ALA A 61 -10.88 16.21 -2.89
N CYS A 62 -10.39 14.96 -2.94
CA CYS A 62 -10.64 14.02 -4.03
C CYS A 62 -11.92 13.18 -3.81
N MET A 63 -12.57 13.27 -2.65
CA MET A 63 -13.77 12.50 -2.36
C MET A 63 -14.97 13.02 -3.16
N PRO A 64 -15.67 12.14 -3.91
CA PRO A 64 -16.88 12.53 -4.63
C PRO A 64 -18.06 12.73 -3.67
N ALA A 65 -19.11 13.37 -4.17
CA ALA A 65 -20.43 13.47 -3.53
C ALA A 65 -20.47 14.15 -2.15
N GLY A 66 -19.42 14.87 -1.74
CA GLY A 66 -19.36 15.51 -0.43
C GLY A 66 -19.34 14.53 0.75
N ILE A 67 -18.95 13.27 0.50
CA ILE A 67 -18.82 12.26 1.55
C ILE A 67 -17.64 12.65 2.45
N GLU A 68 -17.91 12.78 3.75
CA GLU A 68 -16.87 13.00 4.74
C GLU A 68 -16.02 11.73 4.92
N LEU A 69 -14.71 11.92 4.86
CA LEU A 69 -13.72 10.90 5.07
C LEU A 69 -13.32 10.89 6.55
N THR A 70 -13.49 9.75 7.22
CA THR A 70 -13.03 9.63 8.61
C THR A 70 -11.55 9.29 8.64
N ALA A 71 -10.89 9.59 9.77
CA ALA A 71 -9.52 9.16 10.01
C ALA A 71 -9.36 7.63 9.93
N GLN A 72 -10.41 6.87 10.26
CA GLN A 72 -10.39 5.41 10.16
C GLN A 72 -10.39 4.97 8.69
N ASP A 73 -11.27 5.52 7.86
CA ASP A 73 -11.33 5.19 6.42
C ASP A 73 -9.95 5.44 5.79
N TYR A 74 -9.37 6.61 6.05
CA TYR A 74 -8.04 6.97 5.56
C TYR A 74 -6.97 5.97 6.04
N LEU A 75 -6.89 5.73 7.34
CA LEU A 75 -5.89 4.85 7.93
C LEU A 75 -5.94 3.43 7.35
N TYR A 76 -7.14 2.88 7.19
CA TYR A 76 -7.31 1.52 6.64
C TYR A 76 -7.04 1.45 5.15
N GLY A 77 -7.36 2.49 4.37
CA GLY A 77 -6.91 2.59 2.98
C GLY A 77 -5.38 2.65 2.84
N ILE A 78 -4.69 3.35 3.75
CA ILE A 78 -3.21 3.36 3.75
C ILE A 78 -2.64 2.02 4.22
N PHE A 79 -3.32 1.26 5.10
CA PHE A 79 -2.89 -0.10 5.40
C PHE A 79 -2.88 -0.98 4.14
N ASP A 80 -3.89 -0.87 3.29
CA ASP A 80 -3.95 -1.64 2.04
C ASP A 80 -2.93 -1.16 1.01
N LEU A 81 -2.60 0.15 1.00
CA LEU A 81 -1.53 0.71 0.18
C LEU A 81 -0.17 0.02 0.39
N PHE A 82 0.17 -0.46 1.59
CA PHE A 82 1.41 -1.23 1.81
C PHE A 82 1.49 -2.46 0.91
N GLY A 83 0.36 -3.16 0.71
CA GLY A 83 0.26 -4.31 -0.17
C GLY A 83 0.51 -3.95 -1.62
N GLU A 84 -0.05 -2.82 -2.07
CA GLU A 84 0.11 -2.37 -3.45
C GLU A 84 1.51 -1.81 -3.73
N LEU A 85 2.12 -1.08 -2.77
CA LEU A 85 3.53 -0.67 -2.86
C LEU A 85 4.47 -1.87 -2.94
N MET A 86 4.24 -2.90 -2.12
CA MET A 86 5.01 -4.14 -2.18
C MET A 86 4.85 -4.84 -3.53
N ARG A 87 3.62 -4.97 -4.05
CA ARG A 87 3.36 -5.55 -5.37
C ARG A 87 4.08 -4.76 -6.45
N PHE A 88 3.97 -3.44 -6.43
CA PHE A 88 4.63 -2.54 -7.36
C PHE A 88 6.15 -2.70 -7.30
N ALA A 89 6.76 -2.71 -6.11
CA ALA A 89 8.19 -2.95 -5.93
C ALA A 89 8.62 -4.29 -6.53
N THR A 90 7.86 -5.36 -6.27
CA THR A 90 8.18 -6.71 -6.73
C THR A 90 8.13 -6.81 -8.26
N VAL A 91 7.05 -6.33 -8.87
CA VAL A 91 6.84 -6.39 -10.33
C VAL A 91 7.89 -5.55 -11.05
N THR A 92 8.10 -4.31 -10.61
CA THR A 92 9.02 -3.39 -11.27
C THR A 92 10.48 -3.81 -11.12
N THR A 93 10.84 -4.37 -9.96
CA THR A 93 12.17 -4.95 -9.76
C THR A 93 12.40 -6.16 -10.65
N ALA A 94 11.42 -7.06 -10.77
CA ALA A 94 11.53 -8.22 -11.65
C ALA A 94 11.69 -7.82 -13.13
N GLN A 95 11.07 -6.70 -13.54
CA GLN A 95 11.17 -6.18 -14.91
C GLN A 95 12.48 -5.42 -15.18
N ASN A 96 12.93 -4.60 -14.22
CA ASN A 96 14.05 -3.67 -14.43
C ASN A 96 15.39 -4.20 -13.91
N GLY A 97 15.39 -5.26 -13.10
CA GLY A 97 16.59 -5.79 -12.45
C GLY A 97 17.17 -4.87 -11.36
N ALA A 98 16.45 -3.80 -10.99
CA ALA A 98 16.84 -2.85 -9.97
C ALA A 98 15.59 -2.28 -9.27
N MET A 99 15.75 -1.84 -8.02
CA MET A 99 14.68 -1.14 -7.31
C MET A 99 14.40 0.19 -7.99
N LEU A 100 13.11 0.53 -8.15
CA LEU A 100 12.73 1.84 -8.65
C LEU A 100 13.14 2.93 -7.66
N GLY A 101 13.84 3.94 -8.18
CA GLY A 101 14.27 5.10 -7.42
C GLY A 101 14.35 6.37 -8.25
N GLY A 102 14.28 7.50 -7.55
CA GLY A 102 14.51 8.83 -8.08
C GLY A 102 16.01 9.15 -8.19
N PRO A 103 16.35 10.25 -8.87
CA PRO A 103 17.74 10.66 -9.09
C PRO A 103 18.52 10.94 -7.79
N ASP A 104 17.84 11.22 -6.69
CA ASP A 104 18.44 11.55 -5.39
C ASP A 104 18.80 10.30 -4.54
N GLY A 105 18.74 9.10 -5.11
CA GLY A 105 18.96 7.83 -4.40
C GLY A 105 17.77 7.37 -3.55
N ARG A 106 16.71 8.18 -3.47
CA ARG A 106 15.40 7.80 -2.94
C ARG A 106 14.85 6.63 -3.74
N ASN A 107 14.33 5.60 -3.09
CA ASN A 107 13.74 4.45 -3.75
C ASN A 107 12.54 3.91 -2.97
N ILE A 108 11.80 3.01 -3.62
CA ILE A 108 10.59 2.41 -3.06
C ILE A 108 10.83 1.66 -1.74
N LEU A 109 12.03 1.13 -1.53
CA LEU A 109 12.39 0.50 -0.26
C LEU A 109 12.47 1.55 0.86
N GLY A 110 13.14 2.67 0.63
CA GLY A 110 13.18 3.77 1.58
C GLY A 110 11.79 4.32 1.88
N ASP A 111 10.96 4.48 0.84
CA ASP A 111 9.60 5.01 0.98
C ASP A 111 8.69 4.09 1.81
N ILE A 112 8.70 2.79 1.55
CA ILE A 112 7.87 1.84 2.31
C ILE A 112 8.38 1.65 3.75
N GLN A 113 9.70 1.77 3.98
CA GLN A 113 10.29 1.74 5.32
C GLN A 113 9.92 2.99 6.13
N GLU A 114 10.03 4.17 5.55
CA GLU A 114 9.62 5.43 6.20
C GLU A 114 8.15 5.38 6.58
N LEU A 115 7.28 4.94 5.67
CA LEU A 115 5.86 4.75 5.94
C LEU A 115 5.62 3.71 7.04
N GLY A 116 6.34 2.58 7.01
CA GLY A 116 6.30 1.56 8.05
C GLY A 116 6.65 2.11 9.43
N CYS A 117 7.76 2.85 9.54
CA CYS A 117 8.18 3.50 10.79
C CYS A 117 7.12 4.49 11.29
N ALA A 118 6.52 5.29 10.41
CA ALA A 118 5.45 6.21 10.79
C ALA A 118 4.24 5.48 11.39
N PHE A 119 3.88 4.31 10.84
CA PHE A 119 2.76 3.50 11.33
C PHE A 119 3.05 2.82 12.67
N GLU A 120 4.30 2.42 12.92
CA GLU A 120 4.72 1.87 14.22
C GLU A 120 4.70 2.92 15.34
N LEU A 121 4.83 4.20 15.01
CA LEU A 121 4.75 5.31 15.97
C LEU A 121 3.30 5.66 16.36
N LEU A 122 2.31 5.23 15.58
CA LEU A 122 0.92 5.49 15.88
C LEU A 122 0.47 4.71 17.12
N ARG A 123 -0.41 5.31 17.91
CA ARG A 123 -1.05 4.62 19.03
C ARG A 123 -1.87 3.45 18.50
N GLU A 124 -1.57 2.25 18.99
CA GLU A 124 -2.31 1.04 18.63
C GLU A 124 -3.80 1.18 18.97
N VAL A 125 -4.65 0.83 18.01
CA VAL A 125 -6.09 0.64 18.24
C VAL A 125 -6.29 -0.82 18.68
N PRO A 126 -6.87 -1.08 19.87
CA PRO A 126 -6.90 -2.42 20.47
C PRO A 126 -7.96 -3.34 19.85
N THR A 127 -8.03 -3.40 18.52
CA THR A 127 -8.91 -4.28 17.75
C THR A 127 -8.12 -5.40 17.09
N LYS A 128 -8.77 -6.52 16.81
CA LYS A 128 -8.16 -7.62 16.04
C LYS A 128 -7.80 -7.17 14.63
N ASP A 129 -8.69 -6.40 14.01
CA ASP A 129 -8.55 -5.92 12.62
C ASP A 129 -7.31 -5.03 12.45
N TYR A 130 -7.12 -4.06 13.35
CA TYR A 130 -5.94 -3.20 13.35
C TYR A 130 -4.65 -4.01 13.47
N ARG A 131 -4.59 -4.96 14.41
CA ARG A 131 -3.43 -5.85 14.59
C ARG A 131 -3.15 -6.69 13.34
N SER A 132 -4.19 -7.22 12.69
CA SER A 132 -4.05 -7.97 11.45
C SER A 132 -3.54 -7.10 10.30
N LYS A 133 -4.05 -5.87 10.15
CA LYS A 133 -3.59 -4.91 9.14
C LYS A 133 -2.16 -4.45 9.38
N MET A 134 -1.78 -4.19 10.64
CA MET A 134 -0.41 -3.86 11.01
C MET A 134 0.56 -5.00 10.72
N GLU A 135 0.21 -6.25 11.02
CA GLU A 135 1.07 -7.38 10.68
C GLU A 135 1.19 -7.56 9.16
N ALA A 136 0.11 -7.34 8.40
CA ALA A 136 0.17 -7.34 6.94
C ALA A 136 1.10 -6.24 6.40
N ALA A 137 1.04 -5.03 6.95
CA ALA A 137 1.94 -3.92 6.59
C ALA A 137 3.41 -4.28 6.88
N ARG A 138 3.72 -4.85 8.06
CA ARG A 138 5.06 -5.36 8.40
C ARG A 138 5.56 -6.41 7.43
N GLN A 139 4.69 -7.34 7.03
CA GLN A 139 5.03 -8.37 6.04
C GLN A 139 5.34 -7.76 4.67
N SER A 140 4.60 -6.73 4.25
CA SER A 140 4.86 -5.98 3.03
C SER A 140 6.24 -5.32 3.06
N VAL A 141 6.58 -4.62 4.15
CA VAL A 141 7.91 -4.00 4.34
C VAL A 141 9.02 -5.05 4.27
N ARG A 142 8.92 -6.13 5.07
CA ARG A 142 9.92 -7.22 5.09
C ARG A 142 10.14 -7.86 3.72
N LYS A 143 9.09 -7.98 2.90
CA LYS A 143 9.20 -8.54 1.55
C LYS A 143 9.98 -7.60 0.63
N VAL A 144 9.74 -6.29 0.69
CA VAL A 144 10.50 -5.30 -0.09
C VAL A 144 11.95 -5.21 0.40
N GLU A 145 12.19 -5.32 1.71
CA GLU A 145 13.55 -5.41 2.27
C GLU A 145 14.31 -6.62 1.77
N LYS A 146 13.69 -7.81 1.81
CA LYS A 146 14.29 -9.04 1.27
C LYS A 146 14.61 -8.93 -0.21
N LEU A 147 13.73 -8.27 -0.98
CA LEU A 147 13.93 -7.99 -2.39
C LEU A 147 15.15 -7.08 -2.62
N GLY A 148 15.23 -5.96 -1.88
CA GLY A 148 16.37 -5.04 -1.95
C GLY A 148 17.70 -5.68 -1.53
N TYR A 149 17.69 -6.45 -0.44
CA TYR A 149 18.84 -7.24 0.00
C TYR A 149 19.33 -8.21 -1.09
N GLY A 150 18.39 -8.93 -1.72
CA GLY A 150 18.69 -9.84 -2.83
C GLY A 150 19.36 -9.15 -4.02
N LEU A 151 18.96 -7.94 -4.36
CA LEU A 151 19.57 -7.18 -5.44
C LEU A 151 20.96 -6.65 -5.10
N VAL A 152 21.10 -5.96 -3.96
CA VAL A 152 22.34 -5.27 -3.60
C VAL A 152 23.43 -6.28 -3.26
N VAL A 153 23.12 -7.24 -2.38
CA VAL A 153 24.11 -8.18 -1.87
C VAL A 153 24.30 -9.33 -2.86
N ARG A 154 23.25 -10.08 -3.23
CA ARG A 154 23.43 -11.22 -4.15
C ARG A 154 23.76 -10.80 -5.58
N GLY A 155 23.34 -9.62 -6.03
CA GLY A 155 23.73 -9.08 -7.33
C GLY A 155 25.23 -8.71 -7.39
N SER A 156 25.81 -8.30 -6.26
CA SER A 156 27.25 -8.03 -6.15
C SER A 156 28.11 -9.31 -6.01
N GLU A 157 27.53 -10.39 -5.47
CA GLU A 157 28.21 -11.68 -5.27
C GLU A 157 28.22 -12.58 -6.51
N ARG A 158 27.28 -12.40 -7.46
CA ARG A 158 27.14 -13.27 -8.64
C ARG A 158 27.92 -12.70 -9.84
N PRO A 159 29.03 -13.34 -10.26
CA PRO A 159 29.81 -12.86 -11.42
C PRO A 159 29.00 -12.97 -12.73
N LYS A 160 29.38 -12.17 -13.74
CA LYS A 160 28.75 -12.23 -15.08
C LYS A 160 28.79 -13.66 -15.62
N GLY A 161 27.62 -14.25 -15.88
CA GLY A 161 27.46 -15.61 -16.40
C GLY A 161 27.13 -16.68 -15.35
N TRP A 162 26.92 -16.30 -14.09
CA TRP A 162 26.50 -17.23 -13.04
C TRP A 162 25.05 -17.69 -13.24
N VAL A 163 24.82 -19.00 -13.34
CA VAL A 163 23.49 -19.60 -13.45
C VAL A 163 23.16 -20.29 -12.12
N PRO A 164 21.99 -20.01 -11.50
CA PRO A 164 21.61 -20.66 -10.26
C PRO A 164 21.40 -22.17 -10.45
N ASP A 165 21.91 -22.97 -9.52
CA ASP A 165 21.50 -24.38 -9.39
C ASP A 165 20.06 -24.39 -8.84
N MET A 166 19.15 -25.10 -9.49
CA MET A 166 17.69 -25.03 -9.24
C MET A 166 17.24 -25.65 -7.90
N LYS A 167 18.16 -25.90 -6.96
CA LYS A 167 17.90 -26.62 -5.71
C LYS A 167 17.74 -25.74 -4.47
N ASP A 168 18.06 -24.45 -4.54
CA ASP A 168 18.14 -23.60 -3.34
C ASP A 168 16.81 -22.99 -2.87
N ASP A 169 15.69 -23.25 -3.55
CA ASP A 169 14.38 -22.66 -3.21
C ASP A 169 13.35 -23.64 -2.62
N GLU A 170 13.73 -24.90 -2.37
CA GLU A 170 12.90 -25.84 -1.61
C GLU A 170 13.35 -25.94 -0.15
N GLY A 171 12.78 -25.05 0.67
CA GLY A 171 12.49 -25.20 2.10
C GLY A 171 13.39 -26.09 2.96
N ALA A 172 14.36 -25.46 3.65
CA ALA A 172 14.87 -25.99 4.91
C ALA A 172 13.80 -25.82 6.01
N VAL A 173 12.80 -26.69 6.02
CA VAL A 173 11.94 -26.90 7.19
C VAL A 173 12.64 -27.94 8.05
N SER A 174 13.29 -27.52 9.13
CA SER A 174 13.88 -28.45 10.11
C SER A 174 12.76 -29.24 10.79
N PRO A 175 12.84 -30.58 10.85
CA PRO A 175 11.97 -31.34 11.74
C PRO A 175 12.40 -31.11 13.19
N VAL A 176 11.41 -31.01 14.07
CA VAL A 176 11.56 -31.03 15.53
C VAL A 176 11.85 -32.46 15.99
#